data_AF-A0A7S0AU40-F1
#
_entry.id   AF-A0A7S0AU40-F1
#
_cell.length_a   1.000
_cell.length_b   1.000
_cell.length_c   1.000
_cell.angle_alpha   90.00
_cell.angle_beta   90.00
_cell.angle_gamma   90.00
#
_symmetry.space_group_name_H-M   'P 1'
#
loop_
_entity.id
_entity.type
_entity.pdbx_description
1 polymer ?
#
loop_
_entity_poly.entity_id
_entity_poly.type
_entity_poly.pdbx_seq_one_letter_code
_entity_poly.pdbx_strand_id
1 'polypeptide(L)'
;MADVHAEATAYLAKGRSGNALLVATQELARAKKAGDHKLQADAAVMIAEIYLSRGQPEMAIRSVKDALLASKFAEDKKTEASVLQTVTSAFLMVSAGEQALRAATQLEALADGLGDAAGRADAHALAAQALLTQGDAQGALAKAQEAAELHRSAGARRGLAAALQTLAEVQLCLRDGDGALKAAEDGAALFKELGERPGQASALNAAAGARQLRGEAAEGLCAAREALLLFRQAGDRRGEAVARATCACLRPQPEARVPPKPVERLTASCIPGATGVATANDKGEPWVSATRVMGSAEAKHLVGSVAIVTGASRGIGKGISTILAEAGAVVYVTGRSAPGKITDPHLKGTVNETAALFPKIGGVGVALHMDHTQKAQNEALAGLILDNHGRVDVLVNNAFALPTPDENFYSTALWQQPLRYLNEQVAVGGFNHVALTLRLLPCLRRGRGLVVNVSSAGSQQNAASLPASYLCSKAALDRTMSALSERVRHCGVYVLTLWPGCVRTERNKAAAQRACYAKLVDTETARFSGLAVRGLAGLQPTELARLASARRTLACADVVRYDVDGYLHEGDLRTFTVAGRVPLAG
;
A
#
# COMPACT_ATOMS: atom_id res chain seq x y z
N MET A 1 -2.85 -43.29 -20.55
CA MET A 1 -2.80 -41.81 -20.62
C MET A 1 -4.13 -41.13 -20.35
N ALA A 2 -5.21 -41.43 -21.07
CA ALA A 2 -6.50 -40.77 -20.84
C ALA A 2 -6.98 -40.84 -19.38
N ASP A 3 -6.76 -41.98 -18.72
CA ASP A 3 -7.12 -42.21 -17.31
C ASP A 3 -6.30 -41.34 -16.34
N VAL A 4 -4.98 -41.30 -16.53
CA VAL A 4 -4.05 -40.50 -15.70
C VAL A 4 -4.30 -39.01 -15.90
N HIS A 5 -4.52 -38.57 -17.13
CA HIS A 5 -4.81 -37.17 -17.44
C HIS A 5 -6.15 -36.74 -16.84
N ALA A 6 -7.18 -37.59 -16.92
CA ALA A 6 -8.45 -37.35 -16.26
C ALA A 6 -8.30 -37.31 -14.73
N GLU A 7 -7.52 -38.22 -14.14
CA GLU A 7 -7.26 -38.27 -12.70
C GLU A 7 -6.50 -37.04 -12.19
N ALA A 8 -5.42 -36.65 -12.86
CA ALA A 8 -4.65 -35.45 -12.53
C ALA A 8 -5.52 -34.19 -12.66
N THR A 9 -6.32 -34.09 -13.71
CA THR A 9 -7.27 -32.98 -13.93
C THR A 9 -8.33 -32.93 -12.83
N ALA A 10 -8.84 -34.09 -12.39
CA ALA A 10 -9.80 -34.17 -11.29
C ALA A 10 -9.20 -33.73 -9.95
N TYR A 11 -7.92 -34.01 -9.69
CA TYR A 11 -7.21 -33.49 -8.52
C TYR A 11 -7.01 -31.98 -8.59
N LEU A 12 -6.65 -31.44 -9.77
CA LEU A 12 -6.51 -29.99 -9.97
C LEU A 12 -7.83 -29.25 -9.76
N ALA A 13 -8.95 -29.79 -10.27
CA ALA A 13 -10.29 -29.23 -10.06
C ALA A 13 -10.69 -29.15 -8.57
N LYS A 14 -10.11 -30.03 -7.73
CA LYS A 14 -10.31 -30.05 -6.26
C LYS A 14 -9.25 -29.24 -5.50
N GLY A 15 -8.37 -28.49 -6.18
CA GLY A 15 -7.29 -27.74 -5.57
C GLY A 15 -6.16 -28.59 -4.99
N ARG A 16 -6.10 -29.89 -5.32
CA ARG A 16 -5.11 -30.86 -4.80
C ARG A 16 -3.94 -31.02 -5.76
N SER A 17 -3.24 -29.94 -6.05
CA SER A 17 -2.12 -29.92 -7.01
C SER A 17 -0.95 -30.84 -6.64
N GLY A 18 -0.75 -31.13 -5.35
CA GLY A 18 0.24 -32.12 -4.90
C GLY A 18 -0.09 -33.55 -5.35
N ASN A 19 -1.37 -33.93 -5.33
CA ASN A 19 -1.82 -35.26 -5.76
C ASN A 19 -1.76 -35.39 -7.28
N ALA A 20 -2.14 -34.35 -8.01
CA ALA A 20 -2.01 -34.31 -9.47
C ALA A 20 -0.54 -34.49 -9.89
N LEU A 21 0.39 -33.80 -9.21
CA LEU A 21 1.82 -33.92 -9.46
C LEU A 21 2.34 -35.33 -9.14
N LEU A 22 1.85 -35.95 -8.06
CA LEU A 22 2.23 -37.31 -7.70
C LEU A 22 1.83 -38.33 -8.78
N VAL A 23 0.58 -38.26 -9.26
CA VAL A 23 0.09 -39.16 -10.31
C VAL A 23 0.88 -38.99 -11.61
N ALA A 24 1.12 -37.74 -12.03
CA ALA A 24 1.88 -37.45 -13.25
C ALA A 24 3.35 -37.89 -13.16
N THR A 25 3.99 -37.70 -12.00
CA THR A 25 5.38 -38.13 -11.76
C THR A 25 5.53 -39.65 -11.70
N GLN A 26 4.54 -40.36 -11.17
CA GLN A 26 4.50 -41.83 -11.18
C GLN A 26 4.40 -42.39 -12.60
N GLU A 27 3.57 -41.78 -13.46
CA GLU A 27 3.49 -42.18 -14.86
C GLU A 27 4.76 -41.89 -15.64
N LEU A 28 5.38 -40.73 -15.43
CA LEU A 28 6.68 -40.43 -16.03
C LEU A 28 7.73 -41.50 -15.66
N ALA A 29 7.74 -41.96 -14.40
CA ALA A 29 8.64 -43.01 -13.95
C ALA A 29 8.33 -44.37 -14.61
N ARG A 30 7.05 -44.72 -14.75
CA ARG A 30 6.62 -45.94 -15.47
C ARG A 30 7.01 -45.91 -16.94
N ALA A 31 6.76 -44.79 -17.62
CA ALA A 31 7.09 -44.58 -19.02
C ALA A 31 8.60 -44.65 -19.28
N LYS A 32 9.42 -44.07 -18.37
CA LYS A 32 10.89 -44.20 -18.41
C LYS A 32 11.33 -45.66 -18.29
N LYS A 33 10.73 -46.42 -17.38
CA LYS A 33 11.05 -47.85 -17.20
C LYS A 33 10.63 -48.70 -18.40
N ALA A 34 9.53 -48.34 -19.06
CA ALA A 34 9.02 -49.02 -20.25
C ALA A 34 9.75 -48.62 -21.54
N GLY A 35 10.61 -47.59 -21.53
CA GLY A 35 11.25 -47.05 -22.73
C GLY A 35 10.28 -46.33 -23.68
N ASP A 36 9.07 -46.01 -23.24
CA ASP A 36 8.06 -45.35 -24.07
C ASP A 36 8.31 -43.83 -24.08
N HIS A 37 9.00 -43.36 -25.12
CA HIS A 37 9.40 -41.97 -25.26
C HIS A 37 8.21 -41.01 -25.45
N LYS A 38 7.10 -41.46 -26.02
CA LYS A 38 5.89 -40.66 -26.17
C LYS A 38 5.22 -40.43 -24.83
N LEU A 39 4.99 -41.50 -24.07
CA LEU A 39 4.43 -41.41 -22.72
C LEU A 39 5.30 -40.57 -21.77
N GLN A 40 6.62 -40.65 -21.93
CA GLN A 40 7.55 -39.80 -21.18
C GLN A 40 7.33 -38.32 -21.47
N ALA A 41 7.20 -37.95 -22.74
CA ALA A 41 6.98 -36.56 -23.14
C ALA A 41 5.61 -36.05 -22.66
N ASP A 42 4.54 -36.81 -22.87
CA ASP A 42 3.18 -36.41 -22.45
C ASP A 42 3.07 -36.25 -20.91
N ALA A 43 3.67 -37.16 -20.13
CA ALA A 43 3.68 -37.05 -18.67
C ALA A 43 4.48 -35.84 -18.18
N ALA A 44 5.59 -35.51 -18.87
CA ALA A 44 6.40 -34.36 -18.53
C ALA A 44 5.73 -33.02 -18.88
N VAL A 45 4.94 -32.95 -19.96
CA VAL A 45 4.07 -31.81 -20.28
C VAL A 45 3.08 -31.57 -19.14
N MET A 46 2.38 -32.62 -18.69
CA MET A 46 1.42 -32.52 -17.59
C MET A 46 2.08 -32.02 -16.28
N ILE A 47 3.25 -32.54 -15.94
CA ILE A 47 4.02 -32.08 -14.77
C ILE A 47 4.34 -30.59 -14.89
N ALA A 48 4.75 -30.13 -16.07
CA ALA A 48 5.09 -28.75 -16.31
C ALA A 48 3.87 -27.82 -16.23
N GLU A 49 2.73 -28.19 -16.81
CA GLU A 49 1.47 -27.45 -16.66
C GLU A 49 1.07 -27.30 -15.19
N ILE A 50 1.24 -28.36 -14.39
CA ILE A 50 0.99 -28.30 -12.93
C ILE A 50 1.94 -27.29 -12.26
N TYR A 51 3.23 -27.29 -12.60
CA TYR A 51 4.18 -26.31 -12.06
C TYR A 51 3.87 -24.87 -12.49
N LEU A 52 3.46 -24.65 -13.75
CA LEU A 52 3.04 -23.34 -14.24
C LEU A 52 1.81 -22.84 -13.47
N SER A 53 0.83 -23.71 -13.21
CA SER A 53 -0.35 -23.36 -12.40
C SER A 53 -0.01 -22.97 -10.95
N ARG A 54 1.13 -23.44 -10.43
CA ARG A 54 1.64 -23.12 -9.09
C ARG A 54 2.55 -21.90 -9.06
N GLY A 55 2.80 -21.26 -10.21
CA GLY A 55 3.73 -20.14 -10.32
C GLY A 55 5.20 -20.56 -10.13
N GLN A 56 5.56 -21.79 -10.51
CA GLN A 56 6.91 -22.34 -10.43
C GLN A 56 7.49 -22.61 -11.83
N PRO A 57 7.66 -21.58 -12.68
CA PRO A 57 8.02 -21.76 -14.09
C PRO A 57 9.42 -22.37 -14.29
N GLU A 58 10.35 -22.20 -13.35
CA GLU A 58 11.69 -22.80 -13.42
C GLU A 58 11.62 -24.34 -13.32
N MET A 59 10.71 -24.84 -12.47
CA MET A 59 10.46 -26.28 -12.35
C MET A 59 9.74 -26.83 -13.58
N ALA A 60 8.87 -26.04 -14.20
CA ALA A 60 8.24 -26.38 -15.47
C ALA A 60 9.30 -26.50 -16.58
N ILE A 61 10.16 -25.49 -16.76
CA ILE A 61 11.26 -25.52 -17.74
C ILE A 61 12.12 -26.77 -17.56
N ARG A 62 12.49 -27.09 -16.31
CA ARG A 62 13.29 -28.28 -16.01
C ARG A 62 12.57 -29.58 -16.40
N SER A 63 11.26 -29.65 -16.17
CA SER A 63 10.46 -30.83 -16.48
C SER A 63 10.30 -31.06 -17.98
N VAL A 64 10.13 -29.98 -18.77
CA VAL A 64 9.94 -30.06 -20.23
C VAL A 64 11.26 -30.18 -21.00
N LYS A 65 12.40 -29.76 -20.43
CA LYS A 65 13.71 -29.86 -21.09
C LYS A 65 14.07 -31.31 -21.46
N ASP A 66 13.82 -32.24 -20.55
CA ASP A 66 14.03 -33.68 -20.80
C ASP A 66 12.95 -34.25 -21.75
N ALA A 67 11.74 -33.67 -21.71
CA ALA A 67 10.62 -34.05 -22.57
C ALA A 67 10.85 -33.69 -24.05
N LEU A 68 11.54 -32.58 -24.34
CA LEU A 68 11.87 -32.17 -25.71
C LEU A 68 12.78 -33.17 -26.39
N LEU A 69 13.78 -33.69 -25.68
CA LEU A 69 14.62 -34.77 -26.19
C LEU A 69 13.81 -36.06 -26.40
N ALA A 70 13.00 -36.46 -25.43
CA ALA A 70 12.16 -37.66 -25.53
C ALA A 70 11.15 -37.58 -26.70
N SER A 71 10.52 -36.41 -26.91
CA SER A 71 9.56 -36.20 -28.00
C SER A 71 10.18 -36.37 -29.39
N LYS A 72 11.44 -35.95 -29.57
CA LYS A 72 12.19 -36.14 -30.82
C LYS A 72 12.50 -37.61 -31.10
N PHE A 73 12.82 -38.38 -30.06
CA PHE A 73 13.03 -39.83 -30.18
C PHE A 73 11.75 -40.62 -30.44
N ALA A 74 10.59 -40.09 -30.02
CA ALA A 74 9.30 -40.70 -30.26
C ALA A 74 8.80 -40.54 -31.72
N GLU A 75 9.45 -39.68 -32.51
CA GLU A 75 9.02 -39.28 -33.87
C GLU A 75 7.56 -38.78 -33.96
N ASP A 76 6.95 -38.43 -32.82
CA ASP A 76 5.58 -37.93 -32.75
C ASP A 76 5.59 -36.40 -32.75
N LYS A 77 5.46 -35.83 -33.95
CA LYS A 77 5.39 -34.40 -34.19
C LYS A 77 4.27 -33.70 -33.41
N LYS A 78 3.17 -34.38 -33.06
CA LYS A 78 2.10 -33.75 -32.26
C LYS A 78 2.51 -33.58 -30.81
N THR A 79 3.16 -34.60 -30.23
CA THR A 79 3.72 -34.52 -28.88
C THR A 79 4.85 -33.50 -28.81
N GLU A 80 5.72 -33.44 -29.83
CA GLU A 80 6.76 -32.40 -29.92
C GLU A 80 6.17 -30.98 -29.96
N ALA A 81 5.07 -30.77 -30.69
CA ALA A 81 4.36 -29.49 -30.71
C ALA A 81 3.83 -29.09 -29.31
N SER A 82 3.19 -30.02 -28.59
CA SER A 82 2.68 -29.78 -27.23
C SER A 82 3.79 -29.44 -26.23
N VAL A 83 4.94 -30.12 -26.35
CA VAL A 83 6.14 -29.83 -25.56
C VAL A 83 6.68 -28.42 -25.85
N LEU A 84 6.78 -28.04 -27.13
CA LEU A 84 7.23 -26.71 -27.53
C LEU A 84 6.28 -25.60 -27.06
N GLN A 85 4.97 -25.81 -27.12
CA GLN A 85 3.98 -24.87 -26.60
C GLN A 85 4.14 -24.65 -25.08
N THR A 86 4.33 -25.74 -24.34
CA THR A 86 4.49 -25.71 -22.87
C THR A 86 5.79 -25.03 -22.45
N VAL A 87 6.92 -25.36 -23.10
CA VAL A 87 8.21 -24.75 -22.78
C VAL A 87 8.23 -23.26 -23.13
N THR A 88 7.56 -22.86 -24.22
CA THR A 88 7.44 -21.46 -24.62
C THR A 88 6.68 -20.66 -23.57
N SER A 89 5.54 -21.19 -23.10
CA SER A 89 4.76 -20.58 -22.01
C SER A 89 5.57 -20.44 -20.72
N ALA A 90 6.40 -21.44 -20.41
CA ALA A 90 7.28 -21.40 -19.24
C ALA A 90 8.39 -20.33 -19.37
N PHE A 91 9.00 -20.19 -20.55
CA PHE A 91 9.98 -19.13 -20.82
C PHE A 91 9.37 -17.73 -20.74
N LEU A 92 8.15 -17.55 -21.23
CA LEU A 92 7.43 -16.27 -21.12
C LEU A 92 7.20 -15.87 -19.66
N MET A 93 6.91 -16.82 -18.76
CA MET A 93 6.71 -16.52 -17.33
C MET A 93 7.97 -16.06 -16.59
N VAL A 94 9.16 -16.45 -17.05
CA VAL A 94 10.45 -15.97 -16.51
C VAL A 94 11.05 -14.83 -17.34
N SER A 95 10.27 -14.24 -18.25
CA SER A 95 10.68 -13.17 -19.16
C SER A 95 11.90 -13.53 -20.04
N ALA A 96 12.08 -14.81 -20.36
CA ALA A 96 13.13 -15.31 -21.25
C ALA A 96 12.69 -15.20 -22.72
N GLY A 97 12.52 -13.96 -23.19
CA GLY A 97 11.91 -13.65 -24.48
C GLY A 97 12.62 -14.24 -25.69
N GLU A 98 13.95 -14.35 -25.66
CA GLU A 98 14.74 -14.92 -26.77
C GLU A 98 14.49 -16.43 -26.91
N GLN A 99 14.52 -17.16 -25.79
CA GLN A 99 14.28 -18.59 -25.76
C GLN A 99 12.82 -18.92 -26.12
N ALA A 100 11.87 -18.10 -25.63
CA ALA A 100 10.46 -18.22 -25.99
C ALA A 100 10.24 -18.03 -27.50
N LEU A 101 10.85 -17.00 -28.11
CA LEU A 101 10.71 -16.75 -29.54
C LEU A 101 11.28 -17.91 -30.37
N ARG A 102 12.47 -18.42 -30.01
CA ARG A 102 13.07 -19.59 -30.68
C ARG A 102 12.17 -20.82 -30.61
N ALA A 103 11.57 -21.10 -29.45
CA ALA A 103 10.68 -22.24 -29.28
C ALA A 103 9.36 -22.05 -30.06
N ALA A 104 8.81 -20.84 -30.10
CA ALA A 104 7.64 -20.49 -30.91
C ALA A 104 7.91 -20.66 -32.42
N THR A 105 9.09 -20.25 -32.91
CA THR A 105 9.48 -20.45 -34.32
C THR A 105 9.63 -21.94 -34.67
N GLN A 106 10.13 -22.76 -33.74
CA GLN A 106 10.18 -24.21 -33.93
C GLN A 106 8.78 -24.82 -33.98
N LEU A 107 7.86 -24.35 -33.13
CA LEU A 107 6.46 -24.78 -33.12
C LEU A 107 5.75 -24.42 -34.43
N GLU A 108 6.01 -23.23 -34.97
CA GLU A 108 5.49 -22.77 -36.26
C GLU A 108 5.93 -23.68 -37.40
N ALA A 109 7.24 -23.95 -37.52
CA ALA A 109 7.77 -24.84 -38.56
C ALA A 109 7.21 -26.27 -38.47
N LEU A 110 6.99 -26.76 -37.25
CA LEU A 110 6.41 -28.07 -37.00
C LEU A 110 4.93 -28.11 -37.41
N ALA A 111 4.17 -27.07 -37.09
CA ALA A 111 2.77 -26.93 -37.48
C ALA A 111 2.59 -26.83 -39.00
N ASP A 112 3.46 -26.08 -39.69
CA ASP A 112 3.48 -26.02 -41.17
C ASP A 112 3.76 -27.41 -41.77
N GLY A 113 4.73 -28.14 -41.23
CA GLY A 113 5.03 -29.51 -41.65
C GLY A 113 3.92 -30.52 -41.38
N LEU A 114 2.97 -30.20 -40.50
CA LEU A 114 1.79 -31.00 -40.18
C LEU A 114 0.53 -30.55 -40.94
N GLY A 115 0.57 -29.39 -41.61
CA GLY A 115 -0.63 -28.75 -42.14
C GLY A 115 -1.62 -28.32 -41.04
N ASP A 116 -1.14 -28.12 -39.82
CA ASP A 116 -1.98 -27.75 -38.66
C ASP A 116 -2.13 -26.23 -38.57
N ALA A 117 -3.19 -25.71 -39.20
CA ALA A 117 -3.48 -24.29 -39.19
C ALA A 117 -3.76 -23.73 -37.78
N ALA A 118 -4.30 -24.54 -36.86
CA ALA A 118 -4.58 -24.12 -35.50
C ALA A 118 -3.28 -24.08 -34.66
N GLY A 119 -2.42 -25.10 -34.79
CA GLY A 119 -1.10 -25.12 -34.16
C GLY A 119 -0.19 -23.98 -34.64
N ARG A 120 -0.29 -23.60 -35.93
CA ARG A 120 0.43 -22.43 -36.46
C ARG A 120 -0.05 -21.12 -35.85
N ALA A 121 -1.36 -20.98 -35.66
CA ALA A 121 -1.95 -19.82 -35.01
C ALA A 121 -1.51 -19.69 -33.54
N ASP A 122 -1.49 -20.81 -32.80
CA ASP A 122 -0.97 -20.85 -31.43
C ASP A 122 0.52 -20.45 -31.37
N ALA A 123 1.32 -20.89 -32.35
CA ALA A 123 2.73 -20.51 -32.46
C ALA A 123 2.91 -19.00 -32.67
N HIS A 124 2.11 -18.38 -33.54
CA HIS A 124 2.15 -16.94 -33.75
C HIS A 124 1.71 -16.15 -32.51
N ALA A 125 0.69 -16.61 -31.77
CA ALA A 125 0.26 -15.97 -30.53
C ALA A 125 1.38 -15.99 -29.47
N LEU A 126 2.07 -17.12 -29.33
CA LEU A 126 3.23 -17.24 -28.43
C LEU A 126 4.43 -16.40 -28.90
N ALA A 127 4.68 -16.35 -30.21
CA ALA A 127 5.72 -15.50 -30.79
C ALA A 127 5.45 -14.00 -30.52
N ALA A 128 4.18 -13.57 -30.63
CA ALA A 128 3.79 -12.19 -30.32
C ALA A 128 4.11 -11.82 -28.86
N GLN A 129 3.80 -12.70 -27.90
CA GLN A 129 4.15 -12.47 -26.49
C GLN A 129 5.67 -12.45 -26.25
N ALA A 130 6.42 -13.29 -26.96
CA ALA A 130 7.87 -13.32 -26.87
C ALA A 130 8.49 -12.02 -27.41
N LEU A 131 7.99 -11.51 -28.53
CA LEU A 131 8.41 -10.23 -29.12
C LEU A 131 8.09 -9.05 -28.20
N LEU A 132 6.91 -9.03 -27.56
CA LEU A 132 6.59 -8.03 -26.52
C LEU A 132 7.60 -8.04 -25.37
N THR A 133 8.01 -9.23 -24.92
CA THR A 133 9.00 -9.36 -23.85
C THR A 133 10.38 -8.80 -24.25
N GLN A 134 10.68 -8.81 -25.55
CA GLN A 134 11.89 -8.22 -26.12
C GLN A 134 11.75 -6.72 -26.44
N GLY A 135 10.55 -6.14 -26.27
CA GLY A 135 10.26 -4.74 -26.59
C GLY A 135 9.91 -4.47 -28.07
N ASP A 136 9.79 -5.51 -28.91
CA ASP A 136 9.35 -5.37 -30.30
C ASP A 136 7.83 -5.43 -30.42
N ALA A 137 7.18 -4.31 -30.12
CA ALA A 137 5.72 -4.22 -30.17
C ALA A 137 5.15 -4.24 -31.60
N GLN A 138 5.93 -3.82 -32.62
CA GLN A 138 5.48 -3.84 -34.02
C GLN A 138 5.51 -5.25 -34.60
N GLY A 139 6.60 -6.00 -34.37
CA GLY A 139 6.68 -7.41 -34.76
C GLY A 139 5.62 -8.25 -34.03
N ALA A 140 5.37 -7.95 -32.75
CA ALA A 140 4.31 -8.61 -31.99
C ALA A 140 2.91 -8.36 -32.57
N LEU A 141 2.66 -7.16 -33.11
CA LEU A 141 1.34 -6.81 -33.68
C LEU A 141 1.05 -7.66 -34.91
N ALA A 142 2.02 -7.75 -35.83
CA ALA A 142 1.89 -8.58 -37.03
C ALA A 142 1.58 -10.04 -36.65
N LYS A 143 2.34 -10.61 -35.71
CA LYS A 143 2.12 -11.99 -35.25
C LYS A 143 0.79 -12.21 -34.55
N ALA A 144 0.33 -11.27 -33.73
CA ALA A 144 -0.97 -11.37 -33.07
C ALA A 144 -2.15 -11.27 -34.05
N GLN A 145 -2.04 -10.44 -35.10
CA GLN A 145 -3.04 -10.33 -36.16
C GLN A 145 -3.12 -11.61 -36.99
N GLU A 146 -1.97 -12.15 -37.42
CA GLU A 146 -1.88 -13.43 -38.13
C GLU A 146 -2.51 -14.56 -37.31
N ALA A 147 -2.20 -14.65 -36.00
CA ALA A 147 -2.78 -15.65 -35.11
C ALA A 147 -4.32 -15.57 -35.05
N ALA A 148 -4.87 -14.36 -34.89
CA ALA A 148 -6.31 -14.15 -34.83
C ALA A 148 -7.00 -14.52 -36.15
N GLU A 149 -6.42 -14.19 -37.30
CA GLU A 149 -6.96 -14.54 -38.62
C GLU A 149 -6.93 -16.04 -38.90
N LEU A 150 -5.85 -16.71 -38.52
CA LEU A 150 -5.72 -18.16 -38.67
C LEU A 150 -6.73 -18.91 -37.78
N HIS A 151 -6.86 -18.55 -36.51
CA HIS A 151 -7.88 -19.18 -35.66
C HIS A 151 -9.32 -18.89 -36.14
N ARG A 152 -9.56 -17.70 -36.71
CA ARG A 152 -10.86 -17.33 -37.29
C ARG A 152 -11.19 -18.20 -38.50
N SER A 153 -10.26 -18.34 -39.45
CA SER A 153 -10.44 -19.17 -40.64
C SER A 153 -10.54 -20.66 -40.33
N ALA A 154 -9.83 -21.13 -39.29
CA ALA A 154 -9.92 -22.51 -38.80
C ALA A 154 -11.18 -22.79 -37.95
N GLY A 155 -11.98 -21.78 -37.61
CA GLY A 155 -13.14 -21.94 -36.72
C GLY A 155 -12.78 -22.28 -35.26
N ALA A 156 -11.52 -22.10 -34.86
CA ALA A 156 -10.99 -22.45 -33.55
C ALA A 156 -11.36 -21.37 -32.51
N ARG A 157 -12.59 -21.40 -31.99
CA ARG A 157 -13.13 -20.34 -31.10
C ARG A 157 -12.27 -20.04 -29.87
N ARG A 158 -11.76 -21.06 -29.18
CA ARG A 158 -10.91 -20.90 -27.99
C ARG A 158 -9.57 -20.25 -28.32
N GLY A 159 -8.92 -20.71 -29.39
CA GLY A 159 -7.66 -20.12 -29.88
C GLY A 159 -7.86 -18.67 -30.35
N LEU A 160 -8.98 -18.39 -31.03
CA LEU A 160 -9.35 -17.03 -31.43
C LEU A 160 -9.47 -16.09 -30.22
N ALA A 161 -10.13 -16.54 -29.15
CA ALA A 161 -10.27 -15.75 -27.92
C ALA A 161 -8.90 -15.42 -27.28
N ALA A 162 -7.99 -16.41 -27.22
CA ALA A 162 -6.64 -16.21 -26.71
C ALA A 162 -5.80 -15.27 -27.59
N ALA A 163 -5.86 -15.42 -28.92
CA ALA A 163 -5.16 -14.55 -29.85
C ALA A 163 -5.67 -13.10 -29.79
N LEU A 164 -6.98 -12.89 -29.60
CA LEU A 164 -7.56 -11.57 -29.41
C LEU A 164 -7.12 -10.92 -28.08
N GLN A 165 -6.93 -11.71 -27.02
CA GLN A 165 -6.34 -11.21 -25.78
C GLN A 165 -4.91 -10.73 -26.00
N THR A 166 -4.06 -11.54 -26.65
CA THR A 166 -2.68 -11.16 -26.98
C THR A 166 -2.66 -9.91 -27.87
N LEU A 167 -3.53 -9.84 -28.88
CA LEU A 167 -3.67 -8.68 -29.75
C LEU A 167 -4.01 -7.41 -28.96
N ALA A 168 -4.96 -7.50 -28.02
CA ALA A 168 -5.31 -6.38 -27.14
C ALA A 168 -4.10 -5.92 -26.31
N GLU A 169 -3.34 -6.84 -25.70
CA GLU A 169 -2.14 -6.51 -24.93
C GLU A 169 -1.07 -5.81 -25.78
N VAL A 170 -0.83 -6.30 -27.01
CA VAL A 170 0.09 -5.66 -27.96
C VAL A 170 -0.37 -4.24 -28.31
N GLN A 171 -1.65 -4.06 -28.61
CA GLN A 171 -2.21 -2.75 -28.96
C GLN A 171 -2.15 -1.77 -27.79
N LEU A 172 -2.30 -2.24 -26.54
CA LEU A 172 -2.05 -1.41 -25.35
C LEU A 172 -0.60 -0.93 -25.27
N CYS A 173 0.39 -1.79 -25.57
CA CYS A 173 1.80 -1.41 -25.62
C CYS A 173 2.06 -0.36 -26.72
N LEU A 174 1.37 -0.48 -27.86
CA LEU A 174 1.42 0.49 -28.96
C LEU A 174 0.58 1.76 -28.73
N ARG A 175 -0.14 1.82 -27.61
CA ARG A 175 -1.04 2.94 -27.25
C ARG A 175 -2.23 3.09 -28.23
N ASP A 176 -2.57 2.04 -28.97
CA ASP A 176 -3.76 1.95 -29.83
C ASP A 176 -4.98 1.54 -28.99
N GLY A 177 -5.66 2.54 -28.41
CA GLY A 177 -6.79 2.32 -27.52
C GLY A 177 -8.03 1.76 -28.22
N ASP A 178 -8.28 2.13 -29.48
CA ASP A 178 -9.46 1.67 -30.22
C ASP A 178 -9.31 0.23 -30.68
N GLY A 179 -8.15 -0.11 -31.23
CA GLY A 179 -7.83 -1.47 -31.61
C GLY A 179 -7.83 -2.41 -30.39
N ALA A 180 -7.16 -2.00 -29.30
CA ALA A 180 -7.10 -2.77 -28.07
C ALA A 180 -8.48 -3.04 -27.47
N LEU A 181 -9.37 -2.03 -27.48
CA LEU A 181 -10.71 -2.19 -26.93
C LEU A 181 -11.51 -3.20 -27.73
N LYS A 182 -11.49 -3.08 -29.07
CA LYS A 182 -12.19 -4.01 -29.96
C LYS A 182 -11.72 -5.45 -29.76
N ALA A 183 -10.41 -5.68 -29.78
CA ALA A 183 -9.84 -7.01 -29.59
C ALA A 183 -10.19 -7.58 -28.20
N ALA A 184 -10.12 -6.76 -27.15
CA ALA A 184 -10.45 -7.17 -25.79
C ALA A 184 -11.94 -7.52 -25.61
N GLU A 185 -12.86 -6.75 -26.19
CA GLU A 185 -14.30 -7.01 -26.12
C GLU A 185 -14.70 -8.25 -26.91
N ASP A 186 -14.18 -8.42 -28.13
CA ASP A 186 -14.40 -9.61 -28.96
C ASP A 186 -13.88 -10.88 -28.24
N GLY A 187 -12.68 -10.79 -27.65
CA GLY A 187 -12.09 -11.88 -26.86
C GLY A 187 -12.89 -12.20 -25.59
N ALA A 188 -13.33 -11.18 -24.84
CA ALA A 188 -14.14 -11.36 -23.64
C ALA A 188 -15.49 -12.01 -23.94
N ALA A 189 -16.13 -11.67 -25.06
CA ALA A 189 -17.39 -12.27 -25.50
C ALA A 189 -17.21 -13.77 -25.79
N LEU A 190 -16.15 -14.14 -26.53
CA LEU A 190 -15.85 -15.55 -26.82
C LEU A 190 -15.55 -16.35 -25.54
N PHE A 191 -14.73 -15.83 -24.63
CA PHE A 191 -14.45 -16.52 -23.36
C PHE A 191 -15.71 -16.71 -22.50
N LYS A 192 -16.63 -15.75 -22.54
CA LYS A 192 -17.91 -15.84 -21.84
C LYS A 192 -18.79 -16.96 -22.42
N GLU A 193 -18.88 -17.08 -23.73
CA GLU A 193 -19.62 -18.16 -24.41
C GLU A 193 -19.02 -19.55 -24.12
N LEU A 194 -17.69 -19.62 -23.99
CA LEU A 194 -16.96 -20.84 -23.64
C LEU A 194 -17.01 -21.18 -22.14
N GLY A 195 -17.48 -20.25 -21.28
CA GLY A 195 -17.50 -20.41 -19.82
C GLY A 195 -16.13 -20.28 -19.15
N GLU A 196 -15.13 -19.73 -19.85
CA GLU A 196 -13.75 -19.61 -19.37
C GLU A 196 -13.52 -18.30 -18.61
N ARG A 197 -13.83 -18.33 -17.30
CA ARG A 197 -13.76 -17.16 -16.41
C ARG A 197 -12.39 -16.47 -16.36
N PRO A 198 -11.24 -17.18 -16.27
CA PRO A 198 -9.93 -16.52 -16.23
C PRO A 198 -9.62 -15.75 -17.51
N GLY A 199 -9.89 -16.34 -18.68
CA GLY A 199 -9.70 -15.69 -19.98
C GLY A 199 -10.61 -14.47 -20.14
N GLN A 200 -11.88 -14.60 -19.76
CA GLN A 200 -12.84 -13.49 -19.73
C GLN A 200 -12.34 -12.34 -18.85
N ALA A 201 -11.80 -12.65 -17.66
CA ALA A 201 -11.28 -11.67 -16.72
C ALA A 201 -10.05 -10.93 -17.27
N SER A 202 -9.11 -11.66 -17.88
CA SER A 202 -7.92 -11.07 -18.52
C SER A 202 -8.30 -10.12 -19.66
N ALA A 203 -9.21 -10.55 -20.53
CA ALA A 203 -9.71 -9.71 -21.64
C ALA A 203 -10.43 -8.45 -21.13
N LEU A 204 -11.28 -8.56 -20.09
CA LEU A 204 -11.91 -7.40 -19.45
C LEU A 204 -10.90 -6.44 -18.79
N ASN A 205 -9.80 -6.96 -18.24
CA ASN A 205 -8.73 -6.13 -17.71
C ASN A 205 -7.94 -5.40 -18.81
N ALA A 206 -7.75 -6.02 -19.98
CA ALA A 206 -7.20 -5.36 -21.16
C ALA A 206 -8.15 -4.28 -21.71
N ALA A 207 -9.46 -4.56 -21.78
CA ALA A 207 -10.49 -3.59 -22.14
C ALA A 207 -10.47 -2.38 -21.19
N ALA A 208 -10.25 -2.61 -19.90
CA ALA A 208 -10.09 -1.55 -18.91
C ALA A 208 -8.87 -0.64 -19.21
N GLY A 209 -7.73 -1.22 -19.58
CA GLY A 209 -6.56 -0.48 -20.04
C GLY A 209 -6.80 0.29 -21.34
N ALA A 210 -7.58 -0.27 -22.26
CA ALA A 210 -7.88 0.35 -23.55
C ALA A 210 -8.79 1.57 -23.38
N ARG A 211 -9.83 1.43 -22.53
CA ARG A 211 -10.70 2.53 -22.11
C ARG A 211 -9.91 3.63 -21.38
N GLN A 212 -8.86 3.28 -20.64
CA GLN A 212 -7.95 4.28 -20.07
C GLN A 212 -7.28 5.16 -21.13
N LEU A 213 -6.76 4.54 -22.20
CA LEU A 213 -6.10 5.25 -23.29
C LEU A 213 -7.07 6.18 -24.03
N ARG A 214 -8.34 5.78 -24.11
CA ARG A 214 -9.45 6.57 -24.69
C ARG A 214 -10.00 7.66 -23.77
N GLY A 215 -9.55 7.74 -22.52
CA GLY A 215 -10.07 8.68 -21.52
C GLY A 215 -11.40 8.26 -20.88
N GLU A 216 -11.86 7.04 -21.15
CA GLU A 216 -13.11 6.42 -20.66
C GLU A 216 -12.88 5.72 -19.31
N ALA A 217 -12.34 6.46 -18.33
CA ALA A 217 -11.88 5.88 -17.07
C ALA A 217 -13.02 5.23 -16.24
N ALA A 218 -14.25 5.73 -16.35
CA ALA A 218 -15.40 5.19 -15.63
C ALA A 218 -15.82 3.83 -16.21
N GLU A 219 -15.95 3.71 -17.53
CA GLU A 219 -16.22 2.43 -18.19
C GLU A 219 -15.05 1.45 -18.02
N GLY A 220 -13.81 1.96 -18.00
CA GLY A 220 -12.62 1.17 -17.70
C GLY A 220 -12.63 0.61 -16.28
N LEU A 221 -12.99 1.42 -15.28
CA LEU A 221 -13.10 0.96 -13.90
C LEU A 221 -14.20 -0.10 -13.71
N CYS A 222 -15.33 0.03 -14.40
CA CYS A 222 -16.36 -1.00 -14.39
C CYS A 222 -15.83 -2.34 -14.93
N ALA A 223 -15.13 -2.32 -16.08
CA ALA A 223 -14.51 -3.52 -16.64
C ALA A 223 -13.45 -4.14 -15.71
N ALA A 224 -12.59 -3.31 -15.10
CA ALA A 224 -11.58 -3.79 -14.16
C ALA A 224 -12.19 -4.42 -12.88
N ARG A 225 -13.33 -3.90 -12.41
CA ARG A 225 -14.06 -4.47 -11.26
C ARG A 225 -14.72 -5.81 -11.60
N GLU A 226 -15.25 -5.92 -12.81
CA GLU A 226 -15.81 -7.19 -13.30
C GLU A 226 -14.71 -8.24 -13.46
N ALA A 227 -13.56 -7.89 -14.05
CA ALA A 227 -12.38 -8.74 -14.12
C ALA A 227 -11.93 -9.20 -12.72
N LEU A 228 -11.87 -8.28 -11.75
CA LEU A 228 -11.51 -8.60 -10.36
C LEU A 228 -12.46 -9.62 -9.72
N LEU A 229 -13.77 -9.53 -9.99
CA LEU A 229 -14.77 -10.47 -9.50
C LEU A 229 -14.56 -11.86 -10.12
N LEU A 230 -14.34 -11.92 -11.43
CA LEU A 230 -14.15 -13.17 -12.16
C LEU A 230 -12.86 -13.89 -11.73
N PHE A 231 -11.75 -13.16 -11.54
CA PHE A 231 -10.51 -13.73 -10.99
C PHE A 231 -10.72 -14.32 -9.60
N ARG A 232 -11.47 -13.64 -8.73
CA ARG A 232 -11.81 -14.17 -7.40
C ARG A 232 -12.65 -15.43 -7.46
N GLN A 233 -13.66 -15.47 -8.34
CA GLN A 233 -14.50 -16.65 -8.53
C GLN A 233 -13.72 -17.83 -9.13
N ALA A 234 -12.67 -17.55 -9.91
CA ALA A 234 -11.76 -18.55 -10.45
C ALA A 234 -10.66 -18.99 -9.46
N GLY A 235 -10.50 -18.30 -8.32
CA GLY A 235 -9.41 -18.55 -7.38
C GLY A 235 -8.02 -18.09 -7.87
N ASP A 236 -7.97 -17.28 -8.93
CA ASP A 236 -6.72 -16.77 -9.51
C ASP A 236 -6.21 -15.55 -8.73
N ARG A 237 -5.27 -15.81 -7.80
CA ARG A 237 -4.66 -14.77 -6.96
C ARG A 237 -3.77 -13.81 -7.74
N ARG A 238 -3.14 -14.26 -8.83
CA ARG A 238 -2.25 -13.41 -9.64
C ARG A 238 -3.09 -12.44 -10.45
N GLY A 239 -4.12 -12.95 -11.13
CA GLY A 239 -5.12 -12.13 -11.82
C GLY A 239 -5.82 -11.13 -10.89
N GLU A 240 -6.16 -11.54 -9.66
CA GLU A 240 -6.74 -10.63 -8.67
C GLU A 240 -5.82 -9.44 -8.35
N ALA A 241 -4.51 -9.69 -8.21
CA ALA A 241 -3.53 -8.64 -7.95
C ALA A 241 -3.44 -7.64 -9.11
N VAL A 242 -3.41 -8.14 -10.35
CA VAL A 242 -3.38 -7.31 -11.57
C VAL A 242 -4.65 -6.47 -11.69
N ALA A 243 -5.83 -7.08 -11.60
CA ALA A 243 -7.10 -6.36 -11.72
C ALA A 243 -7.31 -5.32 -10.61
N ARG A 244 -6.79 -5.57 -9.40
CA ARG A 244 -6.79 -4.61 -8.29
C ARG A 244 -5.88 -3.41 -8.56
N ALA A 245 -4.72 -3.62 -9.18
CA ALA A 245 -3.83 -2.54 -9.59
C ALA A 245 -4.49 -1.68 -10.69
N THR A 246 -5.09 -2.32 -11.71
CA THR A 246 -5.86 -1.62 -12.76
C THR A 246 -7.03 -0.83 -12.17
N CYS A 247 -7.80 -1.41 -11.25
CA CYS A 247 -8.86 -0.69 -10.52
C CYS A 247 -8.32 0.55 -9.77
N ALA A 248 -7.11 0.48 -9.21
CA ALA A 248 -6.52 1.61 -8.51
C ALA A 248 -6.10 2.71 -9.50
N CYS A 249 -5.55 2.36 -10.66
CA CYS A 249 -5.19 3.29 -11.73
C CYS A 249 -6.41 3.98 -12.37
N LEU A 250 -7.53 3.27 -12.50
CA LEU A 250 -8.75 3.74 -13.18
C LEU A 250 -9.79 4.36 -12.26
N ARG A 251 -9.62 4.27 -10.94
CA ARG A 251 -10.49 4.99 -10.02
C ARG A 251 -10.46 6.46 -10.43
N PRO A 252 -11.63 7.09 -10.65
CA PRO A 252 -11.66 8.54 -10.78
C PRO A 252 -10.95 9.06 -9.54
N GLN A 253 -9.81 9.70 -9.79
CA GLN A 253 -9.22 10.57 -8.79
C GLN A 253 -10.38 11.49 -8.41
N PRO A 254 -10.76 11.55 -7.11
CA PRO A 254 -11.82 12.45 -6.69
C PRO A 254 -11.55 13.79 -7.35
N GLU A 255 -12.59 14.36 -8.01
CA GLU A 255 -12.53 15.58 -8.79
C GLU A 255 -11.36 16.41 -8.33
N ALA A 256 -10.39 16.63 -9.21
CA ALA A 256 -9.28 17.53 -8.93
C ALA A 256 -9.93 18.74 -8.29
N ARG A 257 -9.64 18.95 -6.99
CA ARG A 257 -10.02 20.17 -6.27
C ARG A 257 -9.80 21.26 -7.29
N VAL A 258 -10.86 22.03 -7.62
CA VAL A 258 -10.77 23.26 -8.42
C VAL A 258 -9.37 23.78 -8.21
N PRO A 259 -8.48 23.77 -9.23
CA PRO A 259 -7.07 24.05 -9.00
C PRO A 259 -7.09 25.31 -8.16
N PRO A 260 -6.54 25.28 -6.93
CA PRO A 260 -6.63 26.45 -6.07
C PRO A 260 -6.21 27.59 -6.97
N LYS A 261 -7.06 28.64 -7.05
CA LYS A 261 -6.73 29.89 -7.78
C LYS A 261 -5.22 30.01 -7.64
N PRO A 262 -4.45 30.09 -8.74
CA PRO A 262 -3.00 30.03 -8.69
C PRO A 262 -2.64 30.81 -7.46
N VAL A 263 -2.04 30.12 -6.47
CA VAL A 263 -1.73 30.76 -5.21
C VAL A 263 -0.75 31.82 -5.66
N GLU A 264 -1.27 33.02 -5.98
CA GLU A 264 -0.53 34.26 -6.01
C GLU A 264 0.40 34.06 -4.87
N ARG A 265 1.69 34.01 -5.20
CA ARG A 265 2.75 33.59 -4.30
C ARG A 265 2.28 33.94 -2.90
N LEU A 266 2.46 33.07 -1.91
CA LEU A 266 2.41 33.55 -0.53
C LEU A 266 3.57 34.58 -0.28
N THR A 267 3.83 35.52 -1.21
CA THR A 267 4.32 36.87 -1.01
C THR A 267 3.47 37.49 0.08
N ALA A 268 3.97 37.28 1.30
CA ALA A 268 3.72 38.16 2.42
C ALA A 268 2.24 38.44 2.74
N SER A 269 1.43 37.40 2.99
CA SER A 269 0.23 37.59 3.83
C SER A 269 -0.09 36.37 4.71
N CYS A 270 0.84 36.03 5.60
CA CYS A 270 0.41 35.73 6.98
C CYS A 270 1.32 36.54 7.90
N ILE A 271 0.92 37.79 8.11
CA ILE A 271 1.38 38.73 9.14
C ILE A 271 2.89 39.02 9.15
N PRO A 272 3.31 40.22 8.71
CA PRO A 272 4.61 40.78 9.09
C PRO A 272 4.75 40.84 10.62
N GLY A 273 5.82 40.24 11.17
CA GLY A 273 6.39 40.69 12.46
C GLY A 273 5.71 40.31 13.78
N ALA A 274 4.76 39.37 13.86
CA ALA A 274 4.16 38.99 15.15
C ALA A 274 5.06 38.03 15.97
N THR A 275 6.03 38.59 16.70
CA THR A 275 6.40 38.03 18.01
C THR A 275 5.31 38.44 19.01
N GLY A 276 4.49 37.49 19.42
CA GLY A 276 3.20 37.67 20.11
C GLY A 276 2.15 36.89 19.30
N VAL A 277 1.14 36.24 19.85
CA VAL A 277 0.05 36.91 20.56
C VAL A 277 -0.80 35.84 21.25
N ALA A 278 -1.01 36.06 22.55
CA ALA A 278 -2.31 35.99 23.20
C ALA A 278 -2.27 36.96 24.38
N THR A 279 -3.41 37.27 24.98
CA THR A 279 -3.52 38.17 26.15
C THR A 279 -2.43 37.85 27.18
N ALA A 280 -1.93 38.87 27.87
CA ALA A 280 -0.92 38.63 28.90
C ALA A 280 -1.50 37.81 30.06
N ASN A 281 -0.66 37.02 30.70
CA ASN A 281 -0.92 36.49 32.04
C ASN A 281 -0.77 37.62 33.08
N ASP A 282 -0.98 37.28 34.35
CA ASP A 282 -0.88 38.24 35.46
C ASP A 282 0.52 38.90 35.60
N LYS A 283 1.54 38.37 34.92
CA LYS A 283 2.92 38.88 34.89
C LYS A 283 3.24 39.71 33.63
N GLY A 284 2.26 40.01 32.78
CA GLY A 284 2.48 40.76 31.54
C GLY A 284 3.06 39.92 30.38
N GLU A 285 3.29 38.61 30.58
CA GLU A 285 3.83 37.73 29.54
C GLU A 285 2.71 37.12 28.71
N PRO A 286 2.86 36.95 27.38
CA PRO A 286 1.83 36.31 26.56
C PRO A 286 1.61 34.85 26.96
N TRP A 287 0.36 34.40 26.99
CA TRP A 287 0.02 32.99 27.27
C TRP A 287 0.68 32.01 26.28
N VAL A 288 0.82 32.40 25.01
CA VAL A 288 1.48 31.61 23.96
C VAL A 288 2.43 32.51 23.19
N SER A 289 3.70 32.11 23.05
CA SER A 289 4.65 32.82 22.20
C SER A 289 4.80 32.14 20.86
N ALA A 290 4.63 32.90 19.78
CA ALA A 290 4.64 32.43 18.41
C ALA A 290 5.85 32.95 17.61
N THR A 291 6.35 32.14 16.68
CA THR A 291 7.32 32.56 15.67
C THR A 291 6.97 31.90 14.34
N ARG A 292 6.64 32.71 13.32
CA ARG A 292 6.39 32.23 11.97
C ARG A 292 7.72 32.02 11.24
N VAL A 293 7.84 30.89 10.56
CA VAL A 293 8.96 30.57 9.67
C VAL A 293 8.43 30.55 8.22
N MET A 294 9.02 31.40 7.37
CA MET A 294 8.56 31.61 5.98
C MET A 294 9.09 30.51 5.04
N GLY A 295 8.22 29.97 4.19
CA GLY A 295 8.56 29.01 3.13
C GLY A 295 7.57 29.07 1.95
N SER A 296 7.84 28.37 0.85
CA SER A 296 6.93 28.27 -0.30
C SER A 296 6.04 27.04 -0.16
N ALA A 297 4.78 27.13 -0.57
CA ALA A 297 3.91 25.97 -0.76
C ALA A 297 3.70 25.79 -2.26
N GLU A 298 4.61 25.09 -2.93
CA GLU A 298 4.45 24.68 -4.33
C GLU A 298 3.24 23.74 -4.49
N ALA A 299 2.80 23.44 -5.72
CA ALA A 299 1.62 22.62 -6.03
C ALA A 299 1.74 21.18 -5.48
N LYS A 300 1.50 21.02 -4.18
CA LYS A 300 1.62 19.78 -3.41
C LYS A 300 0.26 19.37 -2.82
N HIS A 301 0.22 18.15 -2.28
CA HIS A 301 -1.01 17.44 -1.93
C HIS A 301 -1.89 18.12 -0.87
N LEU A 302 -1.30 18.87 0.07
CA LEU A 302 -1.99 19.53 1.20
C LEU A 302 -1.88 21.06 1.16
N VAL A 303 -1.55 21.65 0.01
CA VAL A 303 -1.48 23.12 -0.15
C VAL A 303 -2.75 23.80 0.35
N GLY A 304 -2.56 24.87 1.12
CA GLY A 304 -3.64 25.66 1.71
C GLY A 304 -4.32 25.02 2.92
N SER A 305 -3.89 23.83 3.34
CA SER A 305 -4.41 23.17 4.55
C SER A 305 -3.70 23.69 5.80
N VAL A 306 -4.44 23.80 6.90
CA VAL A 306 -3.94 24.24 8.21
C VAL A 306 -3.90 23.07 9.15
N ALA A 307 -2.69 22.75 9.63
CA ALA A 307 -2.44 21.63 10.52
C ALA A 307 -1.91 22.10 11.89
N ILE A 308 -2.35 21.46 12.97
CA ILE A 308 -1.84 21.67 14.33
C ILE A 308 -1.29 20.33 14.82
N VAL A 309 -0.03 20.31 15.28
CA VAL A 309 0.59 19.11 15.84
C VAL A 309 1.08 19.39 17.24
N THR A 310 0.51 18.69 18.22
CA THR A 310 0.85 18.87 19.63
C THR A 310 2.05 18.05 20.05
N GLY A 311 2.92 18.60 20.92
CA GLY A 311 4.12 17.89 21.39
C GLY A 311 5.14 17.67 20.27
N ALA A 312 5.32 18.66 19.40
CA ALA A 312 6.05 18.54 18.15
C ALA A 312 7.51 19.02 18.22
N SER A 313 8.05 19.32 19.41
CA SER A 313 9.45 19.76 19.56
C SER A 313 10.49 18.71 19.14
N ARG A 314 10.12 17.41 19.13
CA ARG A 314 10.99 16.25 18.85
C ARG A 314 10.16 14.99 18.58
N GLY A 315 10.80 13.87 18.26
CA GLY A 315 10.18 12.55 18.14
C GLY A 315 9.06 12.47 17.10
N ILE A 316 8.01 11.71 17.41
CA ILE A 316 6.86 11.44 16.53
C ILE A 316 6.20 12.74 16.06
N GLY A 317 5.92 13.68 16.97
CA GLY A 317 5.29 14.96 16.63
C GLY A 317 6.12 15.79 15.64
N LYS A 318 7.45 15.80 15.78
CA LYS A 318 8.36 16.44 14.81
C LYS A 318 8.30 15.74 13.45
N GLY A 319 8.32 14.42 13.43
CA GLY A 319 8.23 13.64 12.20
C GLY A 319 6.91 13.87 11.45
N ILE A 320 5.78 13.85 12.17
CA ILE A 320 4.45 14.18 11.62
C ILE A 320 4.43 15.61 11.05
N SER A 321 4.91 16.57 11.83
CA SER A 321 4.93 17.98 11.40
C SER A 321 5.76 18.18 10.13
N THR A 322 6.90 17.49 10.03
CA THR A 322 7.78 17.58 8.86
C THR A 322 7.09 17.04 7.61
N ILE A 323 6.44 15.86 7.68
CA ILE A 323 5.73 15.29 6.52
C ILE A 323 4.54 16.16 6.09
N LEU A 324 3.79 16.72 7.04
CA LEU A 324 2.67 17.61 6.71
C LEU A 324 3.14 18.90 6.03
N ALA A 325 4.25 19.47 6.51
CA ALA A 325 4.87 20.64 5.91
C ALA A 325 5.43 20.32 4.51
N GLU A 326 6.08 19.16 4.32
CA GLU A 326 6.54 18.69 3.02
C GLU A 326 5.39 18.55 2.03
N ALA A 327 4.22 18.11 2.49
CA ALA A 327 3.02 17.99 1.67
C ALA A 327 2.35 19.35 1.37
N GLY A 328 2.85 20.47 1.91
CA GLY A 328 2.39 21.83 1.60
C GLY A 328 1.42 22.44 2.61
N ALA A 329 1.16 21.79 3.76
CA ALA A 329 0.33 22.37 4.81
C ALA A 329 1.07 23.49 5.58
N VAL A 330 0.31 24.45 6.11
CA VAL A 330 0.79 25.36 7.16
C VAL A 330 0.71 24.63 8.49
N VAL A 331 1.86 24.38 9.12
CA VAL A 331 1.94 23.54 10.31
C VAL A 331 2.25 24.36 11.56
N TYR A 332 1.30 24.38 12.50
CA TYR A 332 1.49 24.89 13.86
C TYR A 332 2.14 23.80 14.73
N VAL A 333 3.39 24.04 15.09
CA VAL A 333 4.23 23.15 15.89
C VAL A 333 4.15 23.61 17.33
N THR A 334 3.41 22.88 18.18
CA THR A 334 3.21 23.29 19.57
C THR A 334 4.00 22.40 20.54
N GLY A 335 4.43 22.98 21.66
CA GLY A 335 5.17 22.25 22.69
C GLY A 335 5.87 23.16 23.69
N ARG A 336 6.44 22.55 24.73
CA ARG A 336 7.03 23.27 25.87
C ARG A 336 8.51 23.59 25.71
N SER A 337 9.22 22.95 24.78
CA SER A 337 10.63 23.23 24.58
C SER A 337 10.82 24.34 23.55
N ALA A 338 11.43 25.45 23.98
CA ALA A 338 11.79 26.61 23.17
C ALA A 338 13.22 27.07 23.47
N PRO A 339 13.86 27.91 22.64
CA PRO A 339 15.16 28.51 22.96
C PRO A 339 15.15 29.13 24.36
N GLY A 340 16.12 28.75 25.20
CA GLY A 340 16.22 29.19 26.61
C GLY A 340 15.21 28.55 27.59
N LYS A 341 14.24 27.76 27.10
CA LYS A 341 13.22 27.06 27.92
C LYS A 341 13.19 25.57 27.55
N ILE A 342 14.21 24.82 27.97
CA ILE A 342 14.34 23.39 27.69
C ILE A 342 13.73 22.58 28.84
N THR A 343 12.78 21.69 28.54
CA THR A 343 12.10 20.89 29.58
C THR A 343 12.85 19.63 30.01
N ASP A 344 13.80 19.17 29.20
CA ASP A 344 14.60 17.98 29.49
C ASP A 344 16.02 18.21 28.92
N PRO A 345 17.06 18.35 29.75
CA PRO A 345 18.41 18.66 29.31
C PRO A 345 19.06 17.53 28.49
N HIS A 346 18.56 16.30 28.60
CA HIS A 346 19.06 15.16 27.84
C HIS A 346 18.39 15.02 26.47
N LEU A 347 17.21 15.63 26.29
CA LEU A 347 16.46 15.56 25.03
C LEU A 347 16.52 16.90 24.29
N LYS A 348 17.37 16.93 23.25
CA LYS A 348 17.48 18.05 22.30
C LYS A 348 16.17 18.23 21.49
N GLY A 349 15.98 19.40 20.88
CA GLY A 349 14.80 19.71 20.06
C GLY A 349 13.89 20.75 20.68
N THR A 350 13.58 21.80 19.94
CA THR A 350 12.57 22.82 20.28
C THR A 350 11.48 22.92 19.21
N VAL A 351 10.37 23.58 19.52
CA VAL A 351 9.34 23.92 18.52
C VAL A 351 9.91 24.81 17.41
N ASN A 352 10.79 25.75 17.78
CA ASN A 352 11.45 26.66 16.84
C ASN A 352 12.37 25.91 15.88
N GLU A 353 13.23 25.02 16.41
CA GLU A 353 14.11 24.18 15.59
C GLU A 353 13.32 23.29 14.63
N THR A 354 12.19 22.74 15.09
CA THR A 354 11.33 21.91 14.23
C THR A 354 10.71 22.72 13.11
N ALA A 355 10.07 23.85 13.41
CA ALA A 355 9.48 24.72 12.39
C ALA A 355 10.52 25.30 11.42
N ALA A 356 11.75 25.54 11.88
CA ALA A 356 12.87 26.03 11.06
C ALA A 356 13.35 25.03 9.99
N LEU A 357 12.94 23.76 10.07
CA LEU A 357 13.22 22.77 9.02
C LEU A 357 12.35 22.96 7.78
N PHE A 358 11.15 23.53 7.94
CA PHE A 358 10.12 23.50 6.91
C PHE A 358 10.41 24.38 5.68
N PRO A 359 11.04 25.57 5.80
CA PRO A 359 11.42 26.35 4.62
C PRO A 359 12.35 25.58 3.68
N LYS A 360 13.26 24.77 4.24
CA LYS A 360 14.25 24.00 3.47
C LYS A 360 13.63 22.92 2.59
N ILE A 361 12.39 22.55 2.87
CA ILE A 361 11.64 21.50 2.18
C ILE A 361 10.41 22.08 1.45
N GLY A 362 10.36 23.41 1.29
CA GLY A 362 9.23 24.10 0.67
C GLY A 362 7.94 23.87 1.44
N GLY A 363 7.95 24.15 2.74
CA GLY A 363 6.80 24.11 3.64
C GLY A 363 6.78 25.31 4.59
N VAL A 364 5.67 25.53 5.28
CA VAL A 364 5.46 26.68 6.17
C VAL A 364 5.20 26.22 7.59
N GLY A 365 5.90 26.81 8.56
CA GLY A 365 5.80 26.44 9.98
C GLY A 365 5.54 27.62 10.89
N VAL A 366 4.75 27.40 11.94
CA VAL A 366 4.58 28.35 13.05
C VAL A 366 4.94 27.63 14.33
N ALA A 367 6.04 28.04 14.95
CA ALA A 367 6.46 27.51 16.25
C ALA A 367 5.65 28.20 17.35
N LEU A 368 4.95 27.42 18.18
CA LEU A 368 4.20 27.91 19.34
C LEU A 368 4.75 27.26 20.62
N HIS A 369 5.36 28.09 21.47
CA HIS A 369 5.77 27.64 22.78
C HIS A 369 4.60 27.78 23.75
N MET A 370 4.08 26.63 24.20
CA MET A 370 2.92 26.52 25.07
C MET A 370 2.85 25.17 25.79
N ASP A 371 2.06 25.12 26.87
CA ASP A 371 1.74 23.93 27.63
C ASP A 371 0.24 23.59 27.51
N HIS A 372 -0.06 22.44 26.91
CA HIS A 372 -1.43 21.98 26.72
C HIS A 372 -2.16 21.57 28.02
N THR A 373 -1.48 21.57 29.17
CA THR A 373 -2.13 21.48 30.48
C THR A 373 -2.79 22.78 30.91
N GLN A 374 -2.41 23.91 30.29
CA GLN A 374 -2.91 25.22 30.64
C GLN A 374 -4.09 25.60 29.75
N LYS A 375 -5.29 25.64 30.34
CA LYS A 375 -6.54 26.00 29.64
C LYS A 375 -6.44 27.33 28.89
N ALA A 376 -5.91 28.37 29.55
CA ALA A 376 -5.76 29.69 28.95
C ALA A 376 -4.88 29.68 27.69
N GLN A 377 -3.83 28.84 27.67
CA GLN A 377 -2.96 28.71 26.50
C GLN A 377 -3.64 27.96 25.34
N ASN A 378 -4.48 26.97 25.64
CA ASN A 378 -5.30 26.30 24.63
C ASN A 378 -6.38 27.23 24.04
N GLU A 379 -6.94 28.13 24.85
CA GLU A 379 -7.89 29.15 24.43
C GLU A 379 -7.21 30.20 23.52
N ALA A 380 -6.04 30.67 23.94
CA ALA A 380 -5.16 31.51 23.14
C ALA A 380 -4.84 30.91 21.77
N LEU A 381 -4.45 29.63 21.72
CA LEU A 381 -4.22 28.91 20.47
C LEU A 381 -5.47 28.90 19.58
N ALA A 382 -6.65 28.59 20.13
CA ALA A 382 -7.88 28.54 19.36
C ALA A 382 -8.27 29.91 18.78
N GLY A 383 -8.10 30.99 19.56
CA GLY A 383 -8.27 32.36 19.07
C GLY A 383 -7.31 32.69 17.94
N LEU A 384 -6.02 32.40 18.12
CA LEU A 384 -4.99 32.62 17.09
C LEU A 384 -5.32 31.93 15.76
N ILE A 385 -5.82 30.69 15.81
CA ILE A 385 -6.18 29.93 14.61
C ILE A 385 -7.45 30.50 13.96
N LEU A 386 -8.43 30.88 14.78
CA LEU A 386 -9.65 31.51 14.30
C LEU A 386 -9.35 32.82 13.56
N ASP A 387 -8.50 33.67 14.13
CA ASP A 387 -8.16 34.98 13.58
C ASP A 387 -7.34 34.88 12.29
N ASN A 388 -6.39 33.94 12.23
CA ASN A 388 -5.48 33.82 11.09
C ASN A 388 -6.03 32.99 9.92
N HIS A 389 -6.83 31.96 10.23
CA HIS A 389 -7.22 30.95 9.26
C HIS A 389 -8.71 30.65 9.26
N GLY A 390 -9.40 30.86 10.38
CA GLY A 390 -10.81 30.58 10.54
C GLY A 390 -11.20 29.09 10.53
N ARG A 391 -10.25 28.19 10.26
CA ARG A 391 -10.45 26.73 10.13
C ARG A 391 -9.23 25.92 10.58
N VAL A 392 -9.46 24.65 10.87
CA VAL A 392 -8.42 23.62 11.06
C VAL A 392 -8.76 22.44 10.17
N ASP A 393 -7.82 22.02 9.34
CA ASP A 393 -8.00 20.90 8.41
C ASP A 393 -7.43 19.60 9.02
N VAL A 394 -6.33 19.68 9.78
CA VAL A 394 -5.74 18.53 10.48
C VAL A 394 -5.34 18.89 11.91
N LEU A 395 -5.85 18.18 12.90
CA LEU A 395 -5.39 18.25 14.29
C LEU A 395 -4.73 16.94 14.69
N VAL A 396 -3.46 16.99 15.11
CA VAL A 396 -2.73 15.83 15.61
C VAL A 396 -2.50 15.98 17.11
N ASN A 397 -3.24 15.17 17.86
CA ASN A 397 -3.12 15.02 19.30
C ASN A 397 -1.99 14.02 19.61
N ASN A 398 -0.79 14.53 19.89
CA ASN A 398 0.43 13.76 20.11
C ASN A 398 1.15 14.14 21.42
N ALA A 399 0.89 15.31 22.01
CA ALA A 399 1.54 15.71 23.26
C ALA A 399 1.32 14.67 24.37
N PHE A 400 2.41 14.18 24.96
CA PHE A 400 2.36 13.17 26.00
C PHE A 400 3.43 13.44 27.06
N ALA A 401 3.10 13.22 28.33
CA ALA A 401 4.01 13.41 29.44
C ALA A 401 4.72 12.10 29.78
N LEU A 402 5.98 11.96 29.38
CA LEU A 402 6.83 10.90 29.91
C LEU A 402 7.81 11.51 30.93
N PRO A 403 7.85 10.99 32.17
CA PRO A 403 8.85 11.37 33.17
C PRO A 403 10.28 11.26 32.61
N THR A 404 11.20 12.08 33.11
CA THR A 404 12.62 12.03 32.75
C THR A 404 13.20 10.63 33.04
N PRO A 405 14.04 10.06 32.16
CA PRO A 405 14.00 8.63 31.90
C PRO A 405 14.92 7.70 32.73
N ASP A 406 15.62 8.14 33.78
CA ASP A 406 16.71 7.30 34.31
C ASP A 406 16.55 6.71 35.72
N GLU A 407 15.60 7.15 36.55
CA GLU A 407 15.48 6.52 37.88
C GLU A 407 14.21 5.70 38.07
N ASN A 408 13.08 6.03 37.40
CA ASN A 408 11.78 5.55 37.89
C ASN A 408 10.74 5.01 36.91
N PHE A 409 10.91 5.11 35.59
CA PHE A 409 9.81 4.76 34.67
C PHE A 409 9.85 3.33 34.14
N TYR A 410 11.02 2.85 33.70
CA TYR A 410 11.19 1.47 33.20
C TYR A 410 11.87 0.54 34.21
N SER A 411 12.60 1.11 35.18
CA SER A 411 13.46 0.40 36.14
C SER A 411 12.83 0.18 37.51
N THR A 412 11.80 0.96 37.87
CA THR A 412 11.16 0.90 39.20
C THR A 412 9.93 0.02 39.17
N ALA A 413 9.81 -0.84 40.19
CA ALA A 413 8.67 -1.72 40.35
C ALA A 413 7.37 -0.92 40.37
N LEU A 414 6.32 -1.47 39.76
CA LEU A 414 5.07 -0.73 39.52
C LEU A 414 4.48 -0.12 40.81
N TRP A 415 4.52 -0.85 41.93
CA TRP A 415 4.01 -0.40 43.24
C TRP A 415 4.85 0.69 43.91
N GLN A 416 6.06 0.96 43.41
CA GLN A 416 6.95 2.04 43.87
C GLN A 416 6.86 3.28 42.98
N GLN A 417 6.13 3.21 41.85
CA GLN A 417 5.99 4.36 40.98
C GLN A 417 5.09 5.45 41.61
N PRO A 418 5.49 6.73 41.56
CA PRO A 418 4.67 7.82 42.04
C PRO A 418 3.31 7.89 41.35
N LEU A 419 2.22 7.99 42.14
CA LEU A 419 0.85 8.12 41.61
C LEU A 419 0.67 9.31 40.65
N ARG A 420 1.49 10.36 40.80
CA ARG A 420 1.49 11.52 39.88
C ARG A 420 1.68 11.12 38.41
N TYR A 421 2.38 10.02 38.10
CA TYR A 421 2.56 9.58 36.72
C TYR A 421 1.23 9.20 36.06
N LEU A 422 0.32 8.57 36.80
CA LEU A 422 -1.02 8.29 36.31
C LEU A 422 -1.77 9.59 36.00
N ASN A 423 -1.77 10.53 36.94
CA ASN A 423 -2.46 11.82 36.79
C ASN A 423 -1.89 12.62 35.61
N GLU A 424 -0.57 12.79 35.54
CA GLU A 424 0.09 13.58 34.50
C GLU A 424 -0.11 12.96 33.11
N GLN A 425 0.00 11.63 32.98
CA GLN A 425 -0.16 10.94 31.70
C GLN A 425 -1.59 10.90 31.20
N VAL A 426 -2.56 10.68 32.08
CA VAL A 426 -3.99 10.70 31.73
C VAL A 426 -4.43 12.14 31.41
N ALA A 427 -3.96 13.14 32.16
CA ALA A 427 -4.28 14.53 31.90
C ALA A 427 -3.70 15.01 30.55
N VAL A 428 -2.38 14.89 30.36
CA VAL A 428 -1.69 15.43 29.17
C VAL A 428 -2.02 14.60 27.93
N GLY A 429 -1.89 13.28 28.04
CA GLY A 429 -2.04 12.34 26.94
C GLY A 429 -3.46 11.86 26.65
N GLY A 430 -4.44 12.31 27.44
CA GLY A 430 -5.84 11.89 27.37
C GLY A 430 -6.78 13.09 27.39
N PHE A 431 -7.10 13.60 28.59
CA PHE A 431 -8.13 14.63 28.77
C PHE A 431 -7.83 15.92 28.00
N ASN A 432 -6.57 16.38 27.97
CA ASN A 432 -6.23 17.62 27.29
C ASN A 432 -6.34 17.51 25.77
N HIS A 433 -6.16 16.32 25.18
CA HIS A 433 -6.45 16.09 23.77
C HIS A 433 -7.93 16.25 23.46
N VAL A 434 -8.80 15.71 24.32
CA VAL A 434 -10.26 15.84 24.19
C VAL A 434 -10.66 17.31 24.35
N ALA A 435 -10.16 17.98 25.39
CA ALA A 435 -10.45 19.38 25.67
C ALA A 435 -10.02 20.29 24.51
N LEU A 436 -8.81 20.08 23.96
CA LEU A 436 -8.33 20.83 22.79
C LEU A 436 -9.18 20.56 21.55
N THR A 437 -9.55 19.31 21.30
CA THR A 437 -10.40 18.93 20.16
C THR A 437 -11.77 19.61 20.24
N LEU A 438 -12.41 19.59 21.41
CA LEU A 438 -13.69 20.28 21.63
C LEU A 438 -13.55 21.80 21.51
N ARG A 439 -12.46 22.38 22.03
CA ARG A 439 -12.19 23.82 21.92
C ARG A 439 -11.99 24.26 20.47
N LEU A 440 -11.32 23.45 19.66
CA LEU A 440 -11.11 23.70 18.22
C LEU A 440 -12.28 23.24 17.35
N LEU A 441 -13.33 22.64 17.91
CA LEU A 441 -14.45 22.08 17.16
C LEU A 441 -15.09 23.08 16.17
N PRO A 442 -15.29 24.37 16.50
CA PRO A 442 -15.80 25.34 15.53
C PRO A 442 -14.90 25.49 14.29
N CYS A 443 -13.58 25.53 14.48
CA CYS A 443 -12.60 25.63 13.39
C CYS A 443 -12.49 24.31 12.61
N LEU A 444 -12.52 23.17 13.31
CA LEU A 444 -12.51 21.83 12.71
C LEU A 444 -13.75 21.62 11.83
N ARG A 445 -14.94 22.05 12.28
CA ARG A 445 -16.17 21.95 11.47
C ARG A 445 -16.07 22.71 10.16
N ARG A 446 -15.51 23.92 10.18
CA ARG A 446 -15.31 24.74 8.98
C ARG A 446 -14.30 24.11 8.01
N GLY A 447 -13.25 23.45 8.52
CA GLY A 447 -12.26 22.75 7.70
C GLY A 447 -12.67 21.34 7.27
N ARG A 448 -13.83 20.83 7.73
CA ARG A 448 -14.17 19.39 7.66
C ARG A 448 -13.03 18.51 8.21
N GLY A 449 -12.50 18.94 9.35
CA GLY A 449 -11.18 18.58 9.82
C GLY A 449 -11.04 17.12 10.24
N LEU A 450 -9.84 16.60 10.02
CA LEU A 450 -9.38 15.31 10.52
C LEU A 450 -8.65 15.50 11.85
N VAL A 451 -9.08 14.78 12.88
CA VAL A 451 -8.40 14.67 14.17
C VAL A 451 -7.72 13.31 14.25
N VAL A 452 -6.39 13.29 14.39
CA VAL A 452 -5.61 12.07 14.59
C VAL A 452 -5.01 12.07 15.99
N ASN A 453 -5.33 11.03 16.77
CA ASN A 453 -4.79 10.83 18.11
C ASN A 453 -3.66 9.82 18.09
N VAL A 454 -2.49 10.15 18.62
CA VAL A 454 -1.34 9.24 18.68
C VAL A 454 -1.41 8.42 19.97
N SER A 455 -1.71 7.14 19.81
CA SER A 455 -1.83 6.17 20.91
C SER A 455 -0.80 5.04 20.77
N SER A 456 -1.10 3.85 21.29
CA SER A 456 -0.23 2.67 21.28
C SER A 456 -1.05 1.40 21.43
N ALA A 457 -0.50 0.27 20.97
CA ALA A 457 -1.03 -1.07 21.25
C ALA A 457 -1.22 -1.34 22.77
N GLY A 458 -0.47 -0.64 23.63
CA GLY A 458 -0.65 -0.67 25.09
C GLY A 458 -2.03 -0.20 25.58
N SER A 459 -2.86 0.38 24.71
CA SER A 459 -4.27 0.68 25.03
C SER A 459 -5.18 -0.56 25.04
N GLN A 460 -4.78 -1.65 24.36
CA GLN A 460 -5.57 -2.88 24.21
C GLN A 460 -4.85 -4.12 24.74
N GLN A 461 -3.54 -4.04 24.94
CA GLN A 461 -2.71 -5.17 25.37
C GLN A 461 -1.91 -4.82 26.61
N ASN A 462 -1.82 -5.76 27.54
CA ASN A 462 -0.91 -5.65 28.68
C ASN A 462 0.50 -6.01 28.23
N ALA A 463 1.36 -5.01 28.08
CA ALA A 463 2.79 -5.21 27.80
C ALA A 463 3.57 -5.13 29.12
N ALA A 464 4.23 -6.22 29.51
CA ALA A 464 4.99 -6.29 30.78
C ALA A 464 6.12 -5.24 30.87
N SER A 465 6.58 -4.71 29.74
CA SER A 465 7.61 -3.67 29.65
C SER A 465 7.09 -2.24 29.87
N LEU A 466 5.77 -2.02 29.94
CA LEU A 466 5.16 -0.70 30.05
C LEU A 466 4.45 -0.52 31.40
N PRO A 467 4.64 0.62 32.08
CA PRO A 467 3.93 0.91 33.33
C PRO A 467 2.41 0.98 33.16
N ALA A 468 1.67 0.60 34.21
CA ALA A 468 0.21 0.67 34.20
C ALA A 468 -0.33 2.09 33.96
N SER A 469 0.40 3.13 34.39
CA SER A 469 0.06 4.53 34.11
C SER A 469 0.01 4.83 32.61
N TYR A 470 0.94 4.27 31.83
CA TYR A 470 0.98 4.42 30.38
C TYR A 470 -0.18 3.67 29.72
N LEU A 471 -0.38 2.40 30.07
CA LEU A 471 -1.43 1.55 29.51
C LEU A 471 -2.82 2.16 29.79
N CYS A 472 -3.06 2.58 31.04
CA CYS A 472 -4.29 3.23 31.46
C CYS A 472 -4.55 4.53 30.68
N SER A 473 -3.53 5.39 30.55
CA SER A 473 -3.66 6.64 29.78
C SER A 473 -4.02 6.38 28.32
N LYS A 474 -3.37 5.43 27.65
CA LYS A 474 -3.64 5.10 26.24
C LYS A 474 -5.02 4.45 26.06
N ALA A 475 -5.43 3.54 26.96
CA ALA A 475 -6.77 2.96 26.94
C ALA A 475 -7.87 4.03 27.14
N ALA A 476 -7.68 4.94 28.10
CA ALA A 476 -8.60 6.03 28.37
C ALA A 476 -8.72 6.99 27.17
N LEU A 477 -7.60 7.34 26.53
CA LEU A 477 -7.59 8.16 25.31
C LEU A 477 -8.39 7.47 24.19
N ASP A 478 -8.07 6.22 23.86
CA ASP A 478 -8.69 5.48 22.75
C ASP A 478 -10.20 5.39 22.95
N ARG A 479 -10.65 5.03 24.16
CA ARG A 479 -12.08 4.92 24.45
C ARG A 479 -12.79 6.27 24.37
N THR A 480 -12.17 7.33 24.90
CA THR A 480 -12.80 8.66 24.91
C THR A 480 -12.88 9.26 23.51
N MET A 481 -11.81 9.17 22.74
CA MET A 481 -11.79 9.66 21.34
C MET A 481 -12.73 8.85 20.45
N SER A 482 -12.84 7.55 20.71
CA SER A 482 -13.80 6.68 20.06
C SER A 482 -15.23 7.15 20.29
N ALA A 483 -15.60 7.46 21.54
CA ALA A 483 -16.92 8.00 21.87
C ALA A 483 -17.15 9.39 21.26
N LEU A 484 -16.13 10.25 21.24
CA LEU A 484 -16.19 11.57 20.62
C LEU A 484 -16.43 11.48 19.11
N SER A 485 -15.77 10.54 18.42
CA SER A 485 -15.89 10.33 16.97
C SER A 485 -17.33 10.13 16.52
N GLU A 486 -18.10 9.28 17.22
CA GLU A 486 -19.53 9.08 16.96
C GLU A 486 -20.33 10.38 17.05
N ARG A 487 -19.99 11.23 18.02
CA ARG A 487 -20.73 12.45 18.33
C ARG A 487 -20.42 13.60 17.40
N VAL A 488 -19.22 13.66 16.81
CA VAL A 488 -18.83 14.82 15.96
C VAL A 488 -18.83 14.52 14.47
N ARG A 489 -18.96 13.25 14.06
CA ARG A 489 -18.94 12.86 12.64
C ARG A 489 -20.02 13.53 11.79
N HIS A 490 -21.24 13.68 12.33
CA HIS A 490 -22.34 14.35 11.62
C HIS A 490 -22.06 15.85 11.38
N CYS A 491 -21.12 16.44 12.10
CA CYS A 491 -20.65 17.80 11.90
C CYS A 491 -19.53 17.90 10.86
N GLY A 492 -19.20 16.80 10.16
CA GLY A 492 -18.12 16.75 9.17
C GLY A 492 -16.71 16.71 9.77
N VAL A 493 -16.58 16.34 11.06
CA VAL A 493 -15.28 16.19 11.75
C VAL A 493 -14.99 14.72 11.96
N TYR A 494 -13.82 14.26 11.53
CA TYR A 494 -13.45 12.85 11.56
C TYR A 494 -12.39 12.62 12.63
N VAL A 495 -12.67 11.75 13.61
CA VAL A 495 -11.74 11.45 14.70
C VAL A 495 -11.25 10.02 14.55
N LEU A 496 -9.94 9.87 14.39
CA LEU A 496 -9.22 8.61 14.25
C LEU A 496 -8.09 8.52 15.28
N THR A 497 -7.75 7.30 15.67
CA THR A 497 -6.60 7.02 16.52
C THR A 497 -5.58 6.21 15.74
N LEU A 498 -4.32 6.61 15.81
CA LEU A 498 -3.19 5.99 15.15
C LEU A 498 -2.26 5.35 16.19
N TRP A 499 -1.82 4.13 15.92
CA TRP A 499 -0.81 3.41 16.68
C TRP A 499 0.49 3.33 15.88
N PRO A 500 1.50 4.11 16.26
CA PRO A 500 2.87 3.87 15.87
C PRO A 500 3.39 2.57 16.48
N GLY A 501 4.25 1.87 15.75
CA GLY A 501 5.08 0.80 16.27
C GLY A 501 6.19 1.32 17.19
N CYS A 502 7.29 0.57 17.30
CA CYS A 502 8.45 1.02 18.07
C CYS A 502 9.19 2.12 17.30
N VAL A 503 9.04 3.38 17.69
CA VAL A 503 9.61 4.52 16.94
C VAL A 503 11.00 4.91 17.44
N ARG A 504 11.94 5.11 16.50
CA ARG A 504 13.33 5.52 16.74
C ARG A 504 13.48 7.00 17.11
N THR A 505 12.83 7.42 18.18
CA THR A 505 12.87 8.80 18.70
C THR A 505 14.17 9.11 19.43
N GLU A 506 14.47 10.39 19.63
CA GLU A 506 15.63 10.86 20.41
C GLU A 506 15.64 10.25 21.82
N ARG A 507 14.47 10.10 22.44
CA ARG A 507 14.32 9.46 23.75
C ARG A 507 14.64 7.97 23.70
N ASN A 508 14.09 7.23 22.73
CA ASN A 508 14.36 5.80 22.62
C ASN A 508 15.83 5.54 22.27
N LYS A 509 16.46 6.39 21.46
CA LYS A 509 17.91 6.36 21.20
C LYS A 509 18.72 6.57 22.47
N ALA A 510 18.38 7.59 23.27
CA ALA A 510 19.07 7.86 24.53
C ALA A 510 18.92 6.71 25.55
N ALA A 511 17.72 6.15 25.67
CA ALA A 511 17.46 5.00 26.53
C ALA A 511 18.24 3.75 26.09
N ALA A 512 18.27 3.46 24.78
CA ALA A 512 19.02 2.34 24.21
C ALA A 512 20.54 2.46 24.46
N GLN A 513 21.09 3.68 24.35
CA GLN A 513 22.51 3.96 24.63
C GLN A 513 22.88 3.75 26.11
N ARG A 514 21.96 4.09 27.04
CA ARG A 514 22.18 3.94 28.49
C ARG A 514 22.07 2.50 28.97
N ALA A 515 21.19 1.71 28.35
CA ALA A 515 20.90 0.34 28.80
C ALA A 515 21.96 -0.71 28.37
N CYS A 516 23.08 -0.32 27.73
CA CYS A 516 24.20 -1.17 27.24
C CYS A 516 23.87 -2.42 26.39
N TYR A 517 22.60 -2.82 26.24
CA TYR A 517 22.19 -4.10 25.62
C TYR A 517 20.95 -4.01 24.71
N ALA A 518 20.24 -2.88 24.66
CA ALA A 518 19.06 -2.75 23.79
C ALA A 518 19.46 -2.22 22.40
N LYS A 519 19.62 -3.10 21.41
CA LYS A 519 19.70 -2.67 20.00
C LYS A 519 18.32 -2.24 19.52
N LEU A 520 18.18 -1.02 19.00
CA LEU A 520 16.99 -0.58 18.25
C LEU A 520 17.03 -1.22 16.85
N VAL A 521 16.77 -2.52 16.77
CA VAL A 521 16.61 -3.27 15.52
C VAL A 521 15.15 -3.19 15.11
N ASP A 522 14.86 -2.99 13.82
CA ASP A 522 13.49 -3.00 13.27
C ASP A 522 12.53 -1.97 13.90
N THR A 523 12.95 -0.71 13.97
CA THR A 523 12.15 0.39 14.54
C THR A 523 11.69 1.37 13.48
N GLU A 524 10.43 1.83 13.60
CA GLU A 524 9.85 2.84 12.72
C GLU A 524 10.62 4.17 12.82
N THR A 525 10.74 4.89 11.71
CA THR A 525 11.19 6.28 11.73
C THR A 525 10.10 7.18 12.29
N ALA A 526 10.48 8.29 12.94
CA ALA A 526 9.50 9.28 13.40
C ALA A 526 8.65 9.86 12.25
N ARG A 527 9.18 9.82 11.02
CA ARG A 527 8.51 10.29 9.81
C ARG A 527 7.43 9.32 9.33
N PHE A 528 7.52 8.03 9.63
CA PHE A 528 6.53 7.03 9.20
C PHE A 528 5.11 7.36 9.68
N SER A 529 4.97 7.72 10.96
CA SER A 529 3.69 8.18 11.49
C SER A 529 3.17 9.42 10.74
N GLY A 530 4.08 10.30 10.29
CA GLY A 530 3.74 11.43 9.44
C GLY A 530 3.22 11.03 8.07
N LEU A 531 3.79 10.00 7.44
CA LEU A 531 3.29 9.45 6.18
C LEU A 531 1.88 8.89 6.34
N ALA A 532 1.61 8.19 7.45
CA ALA A 532 0.27 7.70 7.78
C ALA A 532 -0.72 8.85 7.95
N VAL A 533 -0.39 9.88 8.74
CA VAL A 533 -1.26 11.05 8.92
C VAL A 533 -1.51 11.77 7.59
N ARG A 534 -0.49 11.96 6.75
CA ARG A 534 -0.65 12.54 5.41
C ARG A 534 -1.56 11.69 4.53
N GLY A 535 -1.41 10.37 4.57
CA GLY A 535 -2.27 9.42 3.86
C GLY A 535 -3.73 9.60 4.26
N LEU A 536 -4.02 9.64 5.57
CA LEU A 536 -5.37 9.89 6.09
C LEU A 536 -5.91 11.27 5.70
N ALA A 537 -5.08 12.32 5.78
CA ALA A 537 -5.47 13.69 5.41
C ALA A 537 -5.78 13.83 3.90
N GLY A 538 -5.28 12.91 3.08
CA GLY A 538 -5.56 12.83 1.65
C GLY A 538 -6.85 12.10 1.28
N LEU A 539 -7.48 11.40 2.22
CA LEU A 539 -8.69 10.61 1.97
C LEU A 539 -9.92 11.50 1.77
N GLN A 540 -10.88 10.97 1.02
CA GLN A 540 -12.16 11.66 0.85
C GLN A 540 -13.00 11.60 2.13
N PRO A 541 -13.90 12.59 2.36
CA PRO A 541 -14.78 12.60 3.53
C PRO A 541 -15.58 11.31 3.73
N THR A 542 -16.00 10.66 2.64
CA THR A 542 -16.73 9.37 2.69
C THR A 542 -15.85 8.21 3.20
N GLU A 543 -14.57 8.18 2.81
CA GLU A 543 -13.60 7.20 3.28
C GLU A 543 -13.25 7.43 4.75
N LEU A 544 -13.02 8.69 5.14
CA LEU A 544 -12.81 9.06 6.54
C LEU A 544 -14.04 8.72 7.40
N ALA A 545 -15.25 8.98 6.93
CA ALA A 545 -16.48 8.62 7.61
C ALA A 545 -16.60 7.10 7.82
N ARG A 546 -16.16 6.31 6.83
CA ARG A 546 -16.14 4.85 6.90
C ARG A 546 -15.12 4.36 7.91
N LEU A 547 -13.88 4.85 7.86
CA LEU A 547 -12.83 4.50 8.83
C LEU A 547 -13.24 4.88 10.26
N ALA A 548 -13.74 6.10 10.47
CA ALA A 548 -14.22 6.56 11.77
C ALA A 548 -15.37 5.69 12.32
N SER A 549 -16.19 5.11 11.44
CA SER A 549 -17.27 4.19 11.84
C SER A 549 -16.83 2.75 12.10
N ALA A 550 -15.87 2.22 11.34
CA ALA A 550 -15.55 0.80 11.33
C ALA A 550 -14.31 0.42 12.14
N ARG A 551 -13.29 1.31 12.20
CA ARG A 551 -11.98 1.04 12.79
C ARG A 551 -11.42 2.34 13.39
N ARG A 552 -11.79 2.63 14.63
CA ARG A 552 -11.40 3.87 15.31
C ARG A 552 -9.93 3.95 15.63
N THR A 553 -9.26 2.81 15.62
CA THR A 553 -7.85 2.66 15.90
C THR A 553 -7.18 1.92 14.75
N LEU A 554 -6.09 2.49 14.23
CA LEU A 554 -5.37 2.02 13.04
C LEU A 554 -3.87 1.93 13.36
N ALA A 555 -3.17 0.89 12.93
CA ALA A 555 -1.71 0.92 12.94
C ALA A 555 -1.17 1.83 11.83
N CYS A 556 0.00 2.44 12.01
CA CYS A 556 0.67 3.18 10.93
C CYS A 556 0.81 2.31 9.67
N ALA A 557 1.18 1.04 9.85
CA ALA A 557 1.35 0.04 8.80
C ALA A 557 0.06 -0.26 8.01
N ASP A 558 -1.11 -0.17 8.66
CA ASP A 558 -2.42 -0.38 8.00
C ASP A 558 -2.76 0.77 7.04
N VAL A 559 -2.18 1.94 7.26
CA VAL A 559 -2.41 3.15 6.46
C VAL A 559 -1.35 3.29 5.38
N VAL A 560 -0.08 3.10 5.75
CA VAL A 560 1.07 3.19 4.84
C VAL A 560 1.95 1.97 5.05
N ARG A 561 2.18 1.21 3.98
CA ARG A 561 2.81 -0.11 4.05
C ARG A 561 4.32 -0.09 4.28
N TYR A 562 5.01 0.95 3.80
CA TYR A 562 6.47 1.06 3.84
C TYR A 562 6.93 2.30 4.61
N ASP A 563 7.94 2.13 5.45
CA ASP A 563 8.65 3.24 6.10
C ASP A 563 9.54 3.99 5.08
N VAL A 564 10.02 5.17 5.48
CA VAL A 564 10.86 6.08 4.70
C VAL A 564 12.17 5.43 4.27
N ASP A 565 12.69 4.47 5.03
CA ASP A 565 13.88 3.68 4.69
C ASP A 565 13.55 2.36 3.95
N GLY A 566 12.29 2.18 3.53
CA GLY A 566 11.86 1.03 2.73
C GLY A 566 11.48 -0.20 3.56
N TYR A 567 11.50 -0.11 4.89
CA TYR A 567 11.11 -1.20 5.77
C TYR A 567 9.61 -1.53 5.62
N LEU A 568 9.28 -2.81 5.40
CA LEU A 568 7.90 -3.31 5.33
C LEU A 568 7.44 -3.76 6.71
N HIS A 569 6.28 -3.27 7.17
CA HIS A 569 5.61 -3.85 8.33
C HIS A 569 4.64 -4.95 7.88
N GLU A 570 5.00 -6.20 8.18
CA GLU A 570 4.08 -7.33 8.06
C GLU A 570 3.14 -7.32 9.28
N GLY A 571 1.83 -7.27 9.02
CA GLY A 571 0.78 -7.01 10.03
C GLY A 571 0.66 -8.01 11.19
N ASP A 572 1.47 -9.06 11.23
CA ASP A 572 1.49 -10.09 12.28
C ASP A 572 2.64 -9.95 13.29
N LEU A 573 3.53 -8.96 13.13
CA LEU A 573 4.64 -8.72 14.06
C LEU A 573 4.17 -7.94 15.30
N ARG A 574 3.76 -8.67 16.34
CA ARG A 574 3.71 -8.16 17.72
C ARG A 574 5.14 -7.91 18.22
N THR A 575 5.77 -6.82 17.79
CA THR A 575 7.16 -6.50 18.18
C THR A 575 7.22 -5.83 19.55
N PHE A 576 7.40 -6.65 20.58
CA PHE A 576 8.30 -6.34 21.70
C PHE A 576 9.15 -7.57 21.95
N THR A 577 10.41 -7.55 21.50
CA THR A 577 11.44 -8.45 22.03
C THR A 577 12.52 -7.61 22.67
N VAL A 578 12.39 -7.39 23.99
CA VAL A 578 13.54 -7.19 24.85
C VAL A 578 13.50 -8.36 25.85
N ALA A 579 14.54 -9.18 25.79
CA ALA A 579 14.74 -10.49 26.44
C ALA A 579 13.95 -11.66 25.82
N GLY A 580 14.68 -12.68 25.36
CA GLY A 580 14.19 -13.77 24.51
C GLY A 580 13.14 -14.71 25.14
N ARG A 581 12.40 -15.37 24.22
CA ARG A 581 11.30 -16.36 24.38
C ARG A 581 10.06 -15.78 25.08
N VAL A 582 8.85 -15.94 24.53
CA VAL A 582 8.13 -17.23 24.38
C VAL A 582 7.06 -17.16 23.28
N PRO A 583 6.80 -18.27 22.56
CA PRO A 583 5.65 -18.47 21.68
C PRO A 583 4.37 -18.69 22.51
N LEU A 584 3.22 -18.20 22.06
CA LEU A 584 1.94 -18.71 22.55
C LEU A 584 1.06 -19.11 21.37
N ALA A 585 1.04 -20.43 21.15
CA ALA A 585 -0.10 -21.16 20.64
C ALA A 585 -1.32 -20.91 21.55
N GLY A 586 -2.49 -20.90 20.91
CA GLY A 586 -3.81 -20.73 21.49
C GLY A 586 -4.79 -20.45 20.37
#